data_AF-Q22AR0-F1
#
_entry.id   AF-Q22AR0-F1
#
_cell.length_a   1.000
_cell.length_b   1.000
_cell.length_c   1.000
_cell.angle_alpha   90.00
_cell.angle_beta   90.00
_cell.angle_gamma   90.00
#
_symmetry.space_group_name_H-M   'P 1'
#
loop_
_entity.id
_entity.type
_entity.pdbx_description
1 polymer ?
#
loop_
_entity_poly.entity_id
_entity_poly.type
_entity_poly.pdbx_seq_one_letter_code
_entity_poly.pdbx_strand_id
1 'polypeptide(L)'
;MKAIAILFIVLALTSARNYPMFKQCDSQWGNIIIGSGPDTICKVGCLLSSVSMALNSYGKTVDGQSANPKTVNAWLKAHGGFSGELFVWGSISSLGFSYVGKVNAATAASNLDQGKVVILNVRNGGHWVLATSRNGSTFNVNDPGFNVSTYTQSEVTQAAIFSVKAGFLQQAYEAFESLANFVSQDD
;
A
#
# COMPACT_ATOMS: atom_id res chain seq x y z
N MET A 1 -0.85 -10.55 37.71
CA MET A 1 -1.52 -11.60 36.92
C MET A 1 -2.81 -11.13 36.24
N LYS A 2 -3.84 -10.63 36.94
CA LYS A 2 -5.12 -10.20 36.32
C LYS A 2 -5.01 -8.95 35.42
N ALA A 3 -4.18 -7.96 35.78
CA ALA A 3 -3.97 -6.75 34.95
C ALA A 3 -3.17 -7.04 33.65
N ILE A 4 -2.28 -8.03 33.70
CA ILE A 4 -1.50 -8.49 32.55
C ILE A 4 -2.41 -9.23 31.56
N ALA A 5 -3.32 -10.08 32.05
CA ALA A 5 -4.30 -10.78 31.21
C ALA A 5 -5.33 -9.86 30.54
N ILE A 6 -5.72 -8.75 31.18
CA ILE A 6 -6.64 -7.75 30.58
C ILE A 6 -5.94 -6.95 29.46
N LEU A 7 -4.63 -6.70 29.58
CA LEU A 7 -3.82 -6.10 28.50
C LEU A 7 -3.67 -7.05 27.30
N PHE A 8 -3.53 -8.36 27.55
CA PHE A 8 -3.48 -9.40 26.50
C PHE A 8 -4.77 -9.52 25.68
N ILE A 9 -5.94 -9.31 26.28
CA ILE A 9 -7.24 -9.44 25.58
C ILE A 9 -7.57 -8.20 24.73
N VAL A 10 -7.01 -7.03 25.06
CA VAL A 10 -7.27 -5.77 24.32
C VAL A 10 -6.33 -5.60 23.10
N LEU A 11 -5.18 -6.28 23.04
CA LEU A 11 -4.17 -6.08 21.98
C LEU A 11 -4.14 -7.11 20.83
N ALA A 12 -4.91 -8.21 20.88
CA ALA A 12 -4.89 -9.25 19.86
C ALA A 12 -6.05 -9.18 18.85
N LEU A 13 -6.58 -7.99 18.57
CA LEU A 13 -7.40 -7.77 17.37
C LEU A 13 -6.47 -7.40 16.23
N THR A 14 -5.87 -8.41 15.59
CA THR A 14 -5.28 -8.25 14.25
C THR A 14 -6.42 -7.96 13.27
N SER A 15 -6.91 -6.74 13.29
CA SER A 15 -7.92 -6.28 12.34
C SER A 15 -7.24 -6.29 10.99
N ALA A 16 -7.65 -7.20 10.10
CA ALA A 16 -7.17 -7.22 8.73
C ALA A 16 -7.34 -5.81 8.15
N ARG A 17 -6.25 -5.20 7.67
CA ARG A 17 -6.30 -3.84 7.14
C ARG A 17 -7.27 -3.82 5.97
N ASN A 18 -8.32 -3.01 6.08
CA ASN A 18 -9.24 -2.83 4.99
C ASN A 18 -8.62 -1.89 3.94
N TYR A 19 -8.42 -2.41 2.74
CA TYR A 19 -7.98 -1.63 1.60
C TYR A 19 -9.20 -1.30 0.73
N PRO A 20 -9.61 -0.01 0.62
CA PRO A 20 -10.71 0.35 -0.26
C PRO A 20 -10.34 0.03 -1.70
N MET A 21 -11.34 -0.29 -2.53
CA MET A 21 -11.14 -0.48 -3.96
C MET A 21 -11.35 0.87 -4.69
N PHE A 22 -10.34 1.35 -5.40
CA PHE A 22 -10.44 2.51 -6.28
C PHE A 22 -10.15 2.09 -7.72
N LYS A 23 -11.19 1.97 -8.54
CA LYS A 23 -11.05 1.68 -9.98
C LYS A 23 -10.51 2.90 -10.70
N GLN A 24 -9.52 2.73 -11.57
CA GLN A 24 -8.91 3.86 -12.29
C GLN A 24 -9.90 4.55 -13.26
N CYS A 25 -10.91 3.83 -13.73
CA CYS A 25 -11.97 4.34 -14.61
C CYS A 25 -13.28 4.71 -13.89
N ASP A 26 -13.25 4.90 -12.57
CA ASP A 26 -14.41 5.41 -11.83
C ASP A 26 -14.83 6.80 -12.35
N SER A 27 -16.13 7.08 -12.44
CA SER A 27 -16.65 8.32 -13.01
C SER A 27 -16.23 9.58 -12.22
N GLN A 28 -15.89 9.44 -10.94
CA GLN A 28 -15.45 10.55 -10.09
C GLN A 28 -14.09 11.13 -10.49
N TRP A 29 -13.24 10.35 -11.16
CA TRP A 29 -11.86 10.75 -11.48
C TRP A 29 -11.30 10.23 -12.80
N GLY A 30 -11.95 9.26 -13.45
CA GLY A 30 -11.44 8.58 -14.64
C GLY A 30 -11.17 9.51 -15.82
N ASN A 31 -11.87 10.65 -15.89
CA ASN A 31 -11.68 11.68 -16.93
C ASN A 31 -10.65 12.77 -16.55
N ILE A 32 -10.06 12.70 -15.36
CA ILE A 32 -9.06 13.68 -14.91
C ILE A 32 -7.70 13.33 -15.53
N ILE A 33 -6.99 14.34 -16.01
CA ILE A 33 -5.62 14.21 -16.53
C ILE A 33 -4.64 13.84 -15.41
N ILE A 34 -3.88 12.78 -15.62
CA ILE A 34 -2.84 12.33 -14.68
C ILE A 34 -1.54 13.10 -14.90
N GLY A 35 -0.91 13.54 -13.80
CA GLY A 35 0.34 14.31 -13.90
C GLY A 35 0.21 15.53 -14.82
N SER A 36 1.19 15.72 -15.71
CA SER A 36 1.22 16.80 -16.71
C SER A 36 1.12 16.33 -18.17
N GLY A 37 0.84 15.04 -18.43
CA GLY A 37 0.68 14.51 -19.78
C GLY A 37 -0.75 14.59 -20.32
N PRO A 38 -1.02 14.02 -21.52
CA PRO A 38 -2.34 14.09 -22.16
C PRO A 38 -3.34 13.02 -21.68
N ASP A 39 -2.89 11.99 -20.97
CA ASP A 39 -3.72 10.84 -20.64
C ASP A 39 -4.49 11.03 -19.33
N THR A 40 -5.61 10.32 -19.24
CA THR A 40 -6.47 10.36 -18.05
C THR A 40 -6.10 9.27 -17.05
N ILE A 41 -6.59 9.42 -15.82
CA ILE A 41 -6.49 8.38 -14.79
C ILE A 41 -7.11 7.05 -15.29
N CYS A 42 -8.21 7.08 -16.05
CA CYS A 42 -8.76 5.85 -16.61
C CYS A 42 -7.78 5.14 -17.55
N LYS A 43 -7.04 5.90 -18.36
CA LYS A 43 -6.15 5.32 -19.38
C LYS A 43 -4.86 4.75 -18.79
N VAL A 44 -4.22 5.44 -17.84
CA VAL A 44 -2.88 5.04 -17.33
C VAL A 44 -2.73 5.11 -15.80
N GLY A 45 -3.82 5.30 -15.05
CA GLY A 45 -3.80 5.56 -13.60
C GLY A 45 -3.70 4.34 -12.68
N CYS A 46 -3.31 3.16 -13.17
CA CYS A 46 -3.25 1.94 -12.35
C CYS A 46 -2.38 2.10 -11.09
N LEU A 47 -1.19 2.67 -11.26
CA LEU A 47 -0.27 2.90 -10.15
C LEU A 47 -0.79 3.96 -9.18
N LEU A 48 -1.29 5.08 -9.71
CA LEU A 48 -1.90 6.15 -8.90
C LEU A 48 -3.02 5.60 -8.02
N SER A 49 -3.96 4.86 -8.61
CA SER A 49 -5.07 4.26 -7.86
C SER A 49 -4.58 3.27 -6.81
N SER A 50 -3.58 2.43 -7.13
CA SER A 50 -2.99 1.48 -6.17
C SER A 50 -2.34 2.19 -4.98
N VAL A 51 -1.60 3.28 -5.23
CA VAL A 51 -1.00 4.11 -4.18
C VAL A 51 -2.08 4.82 -3.36
N SER A 52 -3.13 5.35 -3.98
CA SER A 52 -4.25 5.97 -3.28
C SER A 52 -4.95 4.99 -2.33
N MET A 53 -5.20 3.75 -2.76
CA MET A 53 -5.78 2.71 -1.90
C MET A 53 -4.89 2.42 -0.69
N ALA A 54 -3.57 2.35 -0.91
CA ALA A 54 -2.62 2.16 0.18
C ALA A 54 -2.63 3.34 1.15
N LEU A 55 -2.49 4.58 0.68
CA LEU A 55 -2.54 5.79 1.52
C LEU A 55 -3.84 5.83 2.35
N ASN A 56 -4.99 5.57 1.71
CA ASN A 56 -6.29 5.59 2.34
C ASN A 56 -6.41 4.57 3.47
N SER A 57 -5.95 3.33 3.23
CA SER A 57 -5.96 2.25 4.22
C SER A 57 -5.12 2.52 5.46
N TYR A 58 -4.19 3.49 5.38
CA TYR A 58 -3.38 3.97 6.50
C TYR A 58 -3.91 5.29 7.09
N GLY A 59 -5.13 5.70 6.72
CA GLY A 59 -5.75 6.94 7.19
C GLY A 59 -5.01 8.20 6.75
N LYS A 60 -4.20 8.13 5.69
CA LYS A 60 -3.47 9.29 5.19
C LYS A 60 -4.41 10.23 4.47
N THR A 61 -4.16 11.52 4.67
CA THR A 61 -4.84 12.61 3.99
C THR A 61 -3.85 13.38 3.13
N VAL A 62 -4.36 14.01 2.08
CA VAL A 62 -3.63 14.96 1.22
C VAL A 62 -4.40 16.26 1.24
N ASP A 63 -3.74 17.34 1.66
CA ASP A 63 -4.37 18.66 1.86
C ASP A 63 -5.67 18.61 2.69
N GLY A 64 -5.67 17.79 3.75
CA GLY A 64 -6.83 17.60 4.63
C GLY A 64 -7.97 16.75 4.04
N GLN A 65 -7.80 16.23 2.83
CA GLN A 65 -8.79 15.37 2.16
C GLN A 65 -8.39 13.90 2.21
N SER A 66 -9.38 13.01 2.16
CA SER A 66 -9.17 11.57 2.03
C SER A 66 -8.34 11.25 0.77
N ALA A 67 -7.34 10.38 0.89
CA ALA A 67 -6.46 10.01 -0.21
C ALA A 67 -7.19 9.08 -1.21
N ASN A 68 -7.73 9.65 -2.28
CA ASN A 68 -8.35 8.92 -3.40
C ASN A 68 -7.62 9.31 -4.71
N PRO A 69 -7.91 8.68 -5.87
CA PRO A 69 -7.16 8.95 -7.09
C PRO A 69 -7.22 10.42 -7.53
N LYS A 70 -8.35 11.10 -7.35
CA LYS A 70 -8.50 12.53 -7.66
C LYS A 70 -7.60 13.39 -6.78
N THR A 71 -7.69 13.22 -5.46
CA THR A 71 -6.99 14.09 -4.49
C THR A 71 -5.49 13.82 -4.49
N VAL A 72 -5.08 12.55 -4.58
CA VAL A 72 -3.67 12.17 -4.67
C VAL A 72 -3.05 12.64 -5.98
N ASN A 73 -3.75 12.55 -7.11
CA ASN A 73 -3.25 13.11 -8.38
C ASN A 73 -2.99 14.61 -8.28
N ALA A 74 -3.94 15.38 -7.75
CA ALA A 74 -3.80 16.82 -7.58
C ALA A 74 -2.63 17.17 -6.65
N TRP A 75 -2.52 16.47 -5.52
CA TRP A 75 -1.43 16.67 -4.56
C TRP A 75 -0.07 16.37 -5.20
N LEU A 76 0.07 15.23 -5.88
CA LEU A 76 1.31 14.85 -6.56
C LEU A 76 1.72 15.86 -7.64
N LYS A 77 0.76 16.38 -8.42
CA LYS A 77 1.03 17.44 -9.42
C LYS A 77 1.65 18.69 -8.77
N ALA A 78 1.19 19.07 -7.58
CA ALA A 78 1.70 20.24 -6.85
C ALA A 78 3.04 19.97 -6.13
N HIS A 79 3.39 18.71 -5.87
CA HIS A 79 4.54 18.33 -5.02
C HIS A 79 5.64 17.56 -5.77
N GLY A 80 5.74 17.73 -7.10
CA GLY A 80 6.76 17.06 -7.91
C GLY A 80 6.61 15.53 -7.95
N GLY A 81 5.38 15.03 -7.75
CA GLY A 81 5.05 13.62 -7.73
C GLY A 81 5.01 12.93 -9.09
N PHE A 82 5.22 13.71 -10.16
CA PHE A 82 5.24 13.21 -11.53
C PHE A 82 6.40 13.79 -12.34
N SER A 83 6.95 12.97 -13.24
CA SER A 83 7.73 13.39 -14.40
C SER A 83 6.91 13.06 -15.64
N GLY A 84 6.22 14.06 -16.20
CA GLY A 84 5.12 13.82 -17.15
C GLY A 84 3.96 13.12 -16.47
N GLU A 85 3.72 11.86 -16.82
CA GLU A 85 2.72 10.97 -16.20
C GLU A 85 3.36 9.90 -15.31
N LEU A 86 4.69 9.84 -15.29
CA LEU A 86 5.44 8.83 -14.54
C LEU A 86 5.48 9.21 -13.07
N PHE A 87 4.97 8.32 -12.22
CA PHE A 87 4.99 8.48 -10.77
C PHE A 87 6.44 8.51 -10.25
N VAL A 88 6.75 9.53 -9.46
CA VAL A 88 8.04 9.67 -8.76
C VAL A 88 7.94 8.94 -7.43
N TRP A 89 8.59 7.77 -7.31
CA TRP A 89 8.39 6.84 -6.18
C TRP A 89 8.55 7.45 -4.78
N GLY A 90 9.55 8.30 -4.58
CA GLY A 90 9.82 8.93 -3.29
C GLY A 90 8.92 10.12 -2.93
N SER A 91 8.03 10.53 -3.82
CA SER A 91 7.25 11.78 -3.68
C SER A 91 6.22 11.76 -2.55
N ILE A 92 5.80 10.56 -2.11
CA ILE A 92 4.85 10.37 -1.01
C ILE A 92 5.52 10.18 0.36
N SER A 93 6.83 10.42 0.48
CA SER A 93 7.58 10.30 1.73
C SER A 93 7.05 11.20 2.85
N SER A 94 6.65 12.43 2.51
CA SER A 94 6.01 13.37 3.44
C SER A 94 4.64 12.89 3.94
N LEU A 95 3.97 11.98 3.21
CA LEU A 95 2.72 11.33 3.63
C LEU A 95 2.98 10.11 4.53
N GLY A 96 4.25 9.85 4.89
CA GLY A 96 4.67 8.78 5.80
C GLY A 96 4.98 7.45 5.11
N PHE A 97 5.08 7.43 3.77
CA PHE A 97 5.42 6.27 2.97
C PHE A 97 6.84 6.38 2.42
N SER A 98 7.77 5.64 2.98
CA SER A 98 9.17 5.65 2.53
C SER A 98 9.37 4.58 1.46
N TYR A 99 9.77 5.00 0.26
CA TYR A 99 10.06 4.08 -0.82
C TYR A 99 11.35 3.30 -0.52
N VAL A 100 11.25 1.96 -0.55
CA VAL A 100 12.36 1.06 -0.23
C VAL A 100 13.08 0.60 -1.50
N GLY A 101 12.35 0.41 -2.60
CA GLY A 101 12.91 -0.06 -3.86
C GLY A 101 11.97 -0.99 -4.62
N LYS A 102 12.48 -1.51 -5.75
CA LYS A 102 11.85 -2.59 -6.51
C LYS A 102 12.50 -3.92 -6.18
N VAL A 103 11.69 -4.96 -6.04
CA VAL A 103 12.13 -6.31 -5.67
C VAL A 103 11.43 -7.38 -6.52
N ASN A 104 11.96 -8.61 -6.51
CA ASN A 104 11.31 -9.76 -7.16
C ASN A 104 10.08 -10.24 -6.36
N ALA A 105 9.31 -11.18 -6.93
CA ALA A 105 8.08 -11.69 -6.33
C ALA A 105 8.26 -12.37 -4.96
N ALA A 106 9.34 -13.14 -4.79
CA ALA A 106 9.63 -13.84 -3.53
C ALA A 106 9.91 -12.83 -2.41
N THR A 107 10.76 -11.83 -2.68
CA THR A 107 11.04 -10.74 -1.73
C THR A 107 9.80 -9.87 -1.49
N ALA A 108 8.94 -9.68 -2.50
CA ALA A 108 7.66 -8.98 -2.34
C ALA A 108 6.74 -9.70 -1.34
N ALA A 109 6.66 -11.04 -1.42
CA ALA A 109 5.89 -11.85 -0.47
C ALA A 109 6.38 -11.65 0.97
N SER A 110 7.69 -11.72 1.19
CA SER A 110 8.28 -11.49 2.52
C SER A 110 8.03 -10.07 3.04
N ASN A 111 8.08 -9.05 2.17
CA ASN A 111 7.78 -7.68 2.58
C ASN A 111 6.28 -7.50 2.93
N LEU A 112 5.38 -8.17 2.20
CA LEU A 112 3.95 -8.17 2.52
C LEU A 112 3.68 -8.82 3.88
N ASP A 113 4.35 -9.92 4.20
CA ASP A 113 4.24 -10.59 5.52
C ASP A 113 4.75 -9.70 6.66
N GLN A 114 5.74 -8.86 6.39
CA GLN A 114 6.26 -7.87 7.34
C GLN A 114 5.36 -6.63 7.45
N GLY A 115 4.16 -6.64 6.87
CA GLY A 115 3.21 -5.53 6.92
C GLY A 115 3.59 -4.31 6.08
N LYS A 116 4.58 -4.41 5.20
CA LYS A 116 4.91 -3.33 4.27
C LYS A 116 3.86 -3.22 3.17
N VAL A 117 3.79 -2.05 2.56
CA VAL A 117 2.93 -1.84 1.39
C VAL A 117 3.66 -2.34 0.15
N VAL A 118 2.97 -3.21 -0.60
CA VAL A 118 3.52 -3.88 -1.78
C VAL A 118 2.64 -3.57 -2.98
N ILE A 119 3.21 -2.90 -3.99
CA ILE A 119 2.55 -2.65 -5.27
C ILE A 119 3.20 -3.58 -6.31
N LEU A 120 2.46 -4.58 -6.77
CA LEU A 120 2.94 -5.57 -7.73
C LEU A 120 2.90 -4.99 -9.14
N ASN A 121 3.90 -5.34 -9.94
CA ASN A 121 3.93 -5.11 -11.38
C ASN A 121 3.66 -6.44 -12.07
N VAL A 122 2.54 -6.50 -12.78
CA VAL A 122 1.99 -7.73 -13.36
C VAL A 122 1.78 -7.54 -14.87
N ARG A 123 1.31 -8.59 -15.55
CA ARG A 123 0.99 -8.56 -16.99
C ARG A 123 2.19 -8.12 -17.83
N ASN A 124 3.33 -8.80 -17.63
CA ASN A 124 4.59 -8.53 -18.31
C ASN A 124 5.07 -7.08 -18.12
N GLY A 125 4.81 -6.51 -16.96
CA GLY A 125 5.22 -5.17 -16.56
C GLY A 125 4.29 -4.02 -16.97
N GLY A 126 3.21 -4.30 -17.69
CA GLY A 126 2.28 -3.28 -18.18
C GLY A 126 1.27 -2.75 -17.16
N HIS A 127 1.17 -3.36 -15.96
CA HIS A 127 0.12 -3.02 -14.99
C HIS A 127 0.62 -3.03 -13.55
N TRP A 128 0.08 -2.13 -12.72
CA TRP A 128 0.41 -2.03 -11.29
C TRP A 128 -0.83 -2.23 -10.43
N VAL A 129 -0.71 -3.08 -9.41
CA VAL A 129 -1.81 -3.46 -8.51
C VAL A 129 -1.35 -3.46 -7.06
N LEU A 130 -2.25 -3.16 -6.12
CA LEU A 130 -1.97 -3.23 -4.70
C LEU A 130 -2.14 -4.66 -4.18
N ALA A 131 -1.11 -5.26 -3.60
CA ALA A 131 -1.26 -6.50 -2.84
C ALA A 131 -1.84 -6.21 -1.45
N THR A 132 -2.86 -6.97 -1.07
CA THR A 132 -3.60 -6.77 0.20
C THR A 132 -3.34 -7.87 1.21
N SER A 133 -3.11 -9.10 0.72
CA SER A 133 -2.70 -10.27 1.51
C SER A 133 -2.13 -11.34 0.57
N ARG A 134 -1.73 -12.49 1.10
CA ARG A 134 -1.35 -13.65 0.27
C ARG A 134 -1.75 -14.96 0.92
N ASN A 135 -1.94 -15.98 0.09
CA ASN A 135 -2.06 -17.38 0.49
C ASN A 135 -1.02 -18.19 -0.30
N GLY A 136 -0.01 -18.71 0.39
CA GLY A 136 1.11 -19.39 -0.25
C GLY A 136 1.81 -18.51 -1.29
N SER A 137 1.85 -19.00 -2.54
CA SER A 137 2.43 -18.32 -3.70
C SER A 137 1.47 -17.38 -4.45
N THR A 138 0.27 -17.13 -3.91
CA THR A 138 -0.75 -16.30 -4.56
C THR A 138 -1.00 -15.05 -3.74
N PHE A 139 -0.87 -13.87 -4.37
CA PHE A 139 -1.26 -12.59 -3.79
C PHE A 139 -2.75 -12.35 -4.01
N ASN A 140 -3.45 -11.93 -2.96
CA ASN A 140 -4.72 -11.22 -3.10
C ASN A 140 -4.42 -9.75 -3.41
N VAL A 141 -5.18 -9.15 -4.31
CA VAL A 141 -4.93 -7.80 -4.79
C VAL A 141 -6.20 -6.96 -4.88
N ASN A 142 -6.03 -5.66 -4.76
CA ASN A 142 -6.96 -4.69 -5.34
C ASN A 142 -6.42 -4.26 -6.71
N ASP A 143 -7.02 -4.78 -7.78
CA ASP A 143 -6.68 -4.42 -9.15
C ASP A 143 -7.55 -3.23 -9.64
N PRO A 144 -6.96 -2.04 -9.91
CA PRO A 144 -7.71 -0.85 -10.30
C PRO A 144 -8.13 -0.85 -11.78
N GLY A 145 -7.51 -1.67 -12.63
CA GLY A 145 -7.72 -1.67 -14.09
C GLY A 145 -8.55 -2.84 -14.59
N PHE A 146 -8.52 -3.97 -13.90
CA PHE A 146 -9.17 -5.22 -14.32
C PHE A 146 -10.03 -5.81 -13.21
N ASN A 147 -11.00 -6.67 -13.56
CA ASN A 147 -11.77 -7.43 -12.57
C ASN A 147 -11.00 -8.70 -12.16
N VAL A 148 -9.86 -8.50 -11.50
CA VAL A 148 -8.97 -9.56 -11.02
C VAL A 148 -8.69 -9.34 -9.54
N SER A 149 -8.80 -10.40 -8.74
CA SER A 149 -8.60 -10.34 -7.28
C SER A 149 -7.33 -11.05 -6.83
N THR A 150 -6.65 -11.79 -7.71
CA THR A 150 -5.42 -12.51 -7.37
C THR A 150 -4.41 -12.54 -8.51
N TYR A 151 -3.14 -12.66 -8.14
CA TYR A 151 -2.04 -12.98 -9.06
C TYR A 151 -1.07 -13.94 -8.35
N THR A 152 -0.58 -14.95 -9.06
CA THR A 152 0.49 -15.83 -8.56
C THR A 152 1.83 -15.10 -8.58
N GLN A 153 2.79 -15.54 -7.78
CA GLN A 153 4.16 -15.01 -7.81
C GLN A 153 4.80 -15.09 -9.20
N SER A 154 4.45 -16.09 -10.02
CA SER A 154 4.96 -16.23 -11.39
C SER A 154 4.46 -15.16 -12.36
N GLU A 155 3.32 -14.52 -12.05
CA GLU A 155 2.75 -13.45 -12.85
C GLU A 155 3.28 -12.06 -12.45
N VAL A 156 4.07 -12.00 -11.37
CA VAL A 156 4.68 -10.77 -10.85
C VAL A 156 6.05 -10.59 -11.46
N THR A 157 6.20 -9.59 -12.32
CA THR A 157 7.48 -9.22 -12.94
C THR A 157 8.43 -8.59 -11.91
N GLN A 158 7.89 -7.74 -11.03
CA GLN A 158 8.58 -7.09 -9.92
C GLN A 158 7.54 -6.50 -8.97
N ALA A 159 7.95 -5.94 -7.84
CA ALA A 159 7.08 -5.17 -6.96
C ALA A 159 7.81 -3.95 -6.40
N ALA A 160 7.09 -2.85 -6.23
CA ALA A 160 7.56 -1.67 -5.51
C ALA A 160 7.15 -1.76 -4.05
N ILE A 161 8.10 -1.48 -3.15
CA ILE A 161 7.92 -1.61 -1.71
C ILE A 161 7.94 -0.24 -1.05
N PHE A 162 6.99 -0.03 -0.15
CA PHE A 162 6.98 1.10 0.77
C PHE A 162 6.97 0.61 2.21
N SER A 163 7.86 1.14 3.04
CA SER A 163 7.69 1.09 4.48
C SER A 163 6.80 2.25 4.91
N VAL A 164 5.89 1.99 5.83
CA VAL A 164 5.02 3.04 6.39
C VAL A 164 5.49 3.30 7.81
N LYS A 165 5.70 4.58 8.17
CA LYS A 165 5.97 4.91 9.57
C LYS A 165 4.79 4.43 10.41
N ALA A 166 5.04 3.43 11.25
CA ALA A 166 4.07 2.92 12.20
C ALA A 166 3.51 4.09 13.03
N GLY A 167 2.20 4.17 13.18
CA GLY A 167 1.60 5.09 14.15
C GLY A 167 2.03 4.70 15.57
N PHE A 168 1.90 5.61 16.54
CA PHE A 168 2.28 5.35 17.93
C PHE A 168 1.75 4.00 18.47
N LEU A 169 0.50 3.65 18.13
CA LEU A 169 -0.11 2.39 18.55
C LEU A 169 0.55 1.15 17.92
N GLN A 170 0.93 1.22 16.64
CA GLN A 170 1.63 0.12 15.96
C GLN A 170 3.05 -0.03 16.51
N GLN A 171 3.74 1.07 16.78
CA GLN A 171 5.06 1.03 17.43
C GLN A 171 4.96 0.47 18.85
N ALA A 172 3.93 0.86 19.61
CA ALA A 172 3.70 0.34 20.95
C ALA A 172 3.41 -1.18 20.95
N TYR A 173 2.67 -1.67 19.96
CA TYR A 173 2.43 -3.10 19.78
C TYR A 173 3.71 -3.86 19.43
N GLU A 174 4.48 -3.39 18.43
CA GLU A 174 5.74 -4.03 18.02
C GLU A 174 6.78 -4.05 19.14
N ALA A 175 6.88 -2.96 19.92
CA ALA A 175 7.76 -2.89 21.10
C ALA A 175 7.32 -3.89 22.18
N PHE A 176 6.01 -4.04 22.40
CA PHE A 176 5.47 -5.00 23.34
C PHE A 176 5.73 -6.45 22.92
N GLU A 177 5.49 -6.81 21.66
CA GLU A 177 5.79 -8.15 21.10
C GLU A 177 7.29 -8.49 21.21
N SER A 178 8.15 -7.52 20.93
CA SER A 178 9.60 -7.68 21.11
C SER A 178 9.98 -7.97 22.56
N LEU A 179 9.40 -7.22 23.51
CA LEU A 179 9.60 -7.45 24.95
C LEU A 179 9.04 -8.80 25.41
N ALA A 180 7.87 -9.21 24.94
CA ALA A 180 7.25 -10.48 25.30
C ALA A 180 8.09 -11.68 24.82
N ASN A 181 8.65 -11.61 23.61
CA ASN A 181 9.54 -12.64 23.06
C ASN A 181 10.92 -12.68 23.73
N PHE A 182 11.40 -11.55 24.27
CA PHE A 182 12.62 -11.51 25.06
C PHE A 182 12.45 -12.22 26.41
N VAL A 183 11.35 -11.91 27.11
CA VAL A 183 11.07 -12.52 28.44
C VAL A 183 10.81 -14.02 28.36
N SER A 184 10.27 -14.54 27.24
CA SER A 184 10.01 -15.98 27.07
C SER A 184 11.23 -16.83 26.71
N GLN A 185 12.39 -16.22 26.46
CA GLN A 185 13.64 -16.94 26.16
C GLN A 185 14.55 -17.11 27.39
N ASP A 186 14.20 -16.49 28.52
CA ASP A 186 14.94 -16.56 29.78
C ASP A 186 14.37 -17.63 30.78
N ASP A 187 13.39 -18.43 30.34
CA ASP A 187 12.83 -19.62 31.04
C ASP A 187 13.22 -20.93 30.33
#